data_AF-Q01CX4-F1
#
_entry.id   AF-Q01CX4-F1
#
_cell.length_a   1.000
_cell.length_b   1.000
_cell.length_c   1.000
_cell.angle_alpha   90.00
_cell.angle_beta   90.00
_cell.angle_gamma   90.00
#
_symmetry.space_group_name_H-M   'P 1'
#
loop_
_entity.id
_entity.type
_entity.pdbx_description
1 polymer ?
#
loop_
_entity_poly.entity_id
_entity_poly.type
_entity_poly.pdbx_seq_one_letter_code
_entity_poly.pdbx_strand_id
1 'polypeptide(L)'
;MSGLGRVFSLYRQILRTHQAMPSPMKELGATYAREEFRAHLRSEKMTEAQWGQFVSSWQQYVDSLRGDTIASVSGDLDEEVVEALSPDQRQQLERLKGEALRFRKDGAGESE
;
A
#
# COMPACT_ATOMS: atom_id res chain seq x y z
N MET A 1 9.26 27.80 3.72
CA MET A 1 7.96 27.14 3.43
C MET A 1 7.59 26.29 4.63
N SER A 2 6.44 26.54 5.25
CA SER A 2 6.02 25.91 6.52
C SER A 2 5.94 24.38 6.43
N GLY A 3 6.33 23.65 7.48
CA GLY A 3 6.38 22.18 7.49
C GLY A 3 5.05 21.51 7.08
N LEU A 4 3.92 22.10 7.45
CA LEU A 4 2.58 21.67 7.03
C LEU A 4 2.37 21.65 5.52
N GLY A 5 2.92 22.63 4.78
CA GLY A 5 2.80 22.69 3.33
C GLY A 5 3.49 21.53 2.62
N ARG A 6 4.61 21.05 3.19
CA ARG A 6 5.33 19.87 2.69
C ARG A 6 4.52 18.60 2.93
N VAL A 7 3.90 18.46 4.10
CA VAL A 7 3.05 17.29 4.45
C VAL A 7 1.83 17.20 3.53
N PHE A 8 1.12 18.31 3.28
CA PHE A 8 -0.02 18.30 2.36
C PHE A 8 0.39 17.98 0.91
N SER A 9 1.57 18.42 0.49
CA SER A 9 2.11 18.12 -0.84
C SER A 9 2.41 16.63 -0.98
N LEU A 10 3.03 16.02 0.04
CA LEU A 10 3.29 14.58 0.09
C LEU A 10 2.00 13.77 0.08
N TYR A 11 1.01 14.14 0.89
CA TYR A 11 -0.30 13.47 0.91
C TYR A 11 -0.98 13.48 -0.46
N ARG A 12 -0.98 14.63 -1.17
CA ARG A 12 -1.50 14.71 -2.54
C ARG A 12 -0.72 13.83 -3.51
N GLN A 13 0.60 13.76 -3.36
CA GLN A 13 1.46 12.92 -4.19
C GLN A 13 1.14 11.42 -4.01
N ILE A 14 0.92 10.98 -2.76
CA ILE A 14 0.47 9.64 -2.42
C ILE A 14 -0.83 9.33 -3.14
N LEU A 15 -1.87 10.17 -2.96
CA LEU A 15 -3.19 9.92 -3.55
C LEU A 15 -3.16 9.87 -5.08
N ARG A 16 -2.35 10.71 -5.73
CA ARG A 16 -2.18 10.65 -7.19
C ARG A 16 -1.53 9.35 -7.64
N THR A 17 -0.53 8.88 -6.90
CA THR A 17 0.15 7.61 -7.19
C THR A 17 -0.82 6.43 -7.06
N HIS A 18 -1.72 6.47 -6.06
CA HIS A 18 -2.78 5.47 -5.90
C HIS A 18 -3.76 5.43 -7.08
N GLN A 19 -4.01 6.54 -7.77
CA GLN A 19 -4.95 6.53 -8.90
C GLN A 19 -4.49 5.67 -10.07
N ALA A 20 -3.18 5.42 -10.21
CA ALA A 20 -2.62 4.54 -11.21
C ALA A 20 -2.74 3.04 -10.86
N MET A 21 -3.21 2.71 -9.65
CA MET A 21 -3.32 1.32 -9.17
C MET A 21 -4.71 0.70 -9.49
N PRO A 22 -4.79 -0.64 -9.57
CA PRO A 22 -6.07 -1.36 -9.63
C PRO A 22 -7.01 -0.97 -8.49
N SER A 23 -8.34 -0.95 -8.74
CA SER A 23 -9.34 -0.41 -7.80
C SER A 23 -9.20 -0.90 -6.35
N PRO A 24 -9.04 -2.20 -6.07
CA PRO A 24 -8.90 -2.69 -4.70
C PRO A 24 -7.66 -2.12 -3.98
N MET A 25 -6.52 -2.06 -4.67
CA MET A 25 -5.27 -1.51 -4.12
C MET A 25 -5.34 0.00 -3.93
N LYS A 26 -5.95 0.70 -4.88
CA LYS A 26 -6.19 2.15 -4.82
C LYS A 26 -7.06 2.51 -3.62
N GLU A 27 -8.18 1.82 -3.42
CA GLU A 27 -9.14 2.10 -2.33
C GLU A 27 -8.55 1.78 -0.96
N LEU A 28 -7.91 0.61 -0.83
CA LEU A 28 -7.24 0.20 0.40
C LEU A 28 -6.16 1.21 0.78
N GLY A 29 -5.25 1.51 -0.13
CA GLY A 29 -4.13 2.40 0.14
C GLY A 29 -4.55 3.85 0.37
N ALA A 30 -5.56 4.35 -0.37
CA ALA A 30 -6.10 5.70 -0.15
C ALA A 30 -6.81 5.84 1.20
N THR A 31 -7.51 4.80 1.66
CA THR A 31 -8.16 4.76 2.98
C THR A 31 -7.11 4.74 4.07
N TYR A 32 -6.11 3.84 3.96
CA TYR A 32 -5.02 3.74 4.92
C TYR A 32 -4.23 5.05 5.04
N ALA A 33 -3.80 5.64 3.93
CA ALA A 33 -3.07 6.92 3.94
C ALA A 33 -3.89 8.05 4.56
N ARG A 34 -5.21 8.08 4.35
CA ARG A 34 -6.09 9.09 4.96
C ARG A 34 -6.12 8.97 6.47
N GLU A 35 -6.27 7.75 6.99
CA GLU A 35 -6.33 7.48 8.42
C GLU A 35 -5.02 7.83 9.11
N GLU A 36 -3.89 7.39 8.54
CA GLU A 36 -2.55 7.67 9.05
C GLU A 36 -2.27 9.17 9.12
N PHE A 37 -2.47 9.91 8.02
CA PHE A 37 -2.24 11.36 8.02
C PHE A 37 -3.20 12.10 8.97
N ARG A 38 -4.46 11.65 9.08
CA ARG A 38 -5.41 12.25 10.02
C ARG A 38 -5.01 12.02 11.47
N ALA A 39 -4.55 10.82 11.82
CA ALA A 39 -4.09 10.50 13.17
C ALA A 39 -2.85 11.33 13.54
N HIS A 40 -1.87 11.41 12.64
CA HIS A 40 -0.61 12.10 12.89
C HIS A 40 -0.77 13.63 12.92
N LEU A 41 -1.60 14.21 12.05
CA LEU A 41 -1.89 15.67 12.06
C LEU A 41 -2.69 16.12 13.29
N ARG A 42 -3.42 15.22 13.94
CA ARG A 42 -4.21 15.51 15.16
C ARG A 42 -3.45 15.18 16.44
N SER A 43 -2.29 14.54 16.34
CA SER A 43 -1.49 14.19 17.52
C SER A 43 -0.77 15.42 18.05
N GLU A 44 -1.20 15.92 19.21
CA GLU A 44 -0.52 17.01 19.92
C GLU A 44 0.84 16.58 20.51
N LYS A 45 1.11 15.28 20.56
CA LYS A 45 2.27 14.69 21.27
C LYS A 45 3.42 14.29 20.36
N MET A 46 3.32 14.52 19.06
CA MET A 46 4.34 14.07 18.13
C MET A 46 5.54 15.02 18.10
N THR A 47 6.72 14.49 18.43
CA THR A 47 7.97 15.25 18.42
C THR A 47 8.39 15.58 16.99
N GLU A 48 9.22 16.63 16.83
CA GLU A 48 9.77 17.02 15.52
C GLU A 48 10.56 15.88 14.85
N ALA A 49 11.28 15.07 15.64
CA ALA A 49 12.00 13.91 15.13
C ALA A 49 11.06 12.83 14.56
N GLN A 50 9.96 12.54 15.26
CA GLN A 50 8.93 11.61 14.79
C GLN A 50 8.23 12.15 13.52
N TRP A 51 8.01 13.46 13.44
CA TRP A 51 7.54 14.11 12.21
C TRP A 51 8.50 13.92 11.04
N GLY A 52 9.80 14.09 11.27
CA GLY A 52 10.83 13.86 10.26
C GLY A 52 10.84 12.42 9.75
N GLN A 53 10.76 11.44 10.66
CA GLN A 53 10.66 10.02 10.33
C GLN A 53 9.40 9.71 9.53
N PHE A 54 8.23 10.22 9.97
CA PHE A 54 6.96 10.04 9.26
C PHE A 54 7.06 10.53 7.81
N VAL A 55 7.53 11.76 7.61
CA VAL A 55 7.68 12.34 6.26
C VAL A 55 8.69 11.54 5.42
N SER A 56 9.82 11.11 6.01
CA SER A 56 10.82 10.31 5.31
C SER A 56 10.27 8.96 4.84
N SER A 57 9.57 8.24 5.72
CA SER A 57 9.00 6.92 5.40
C SER A 57 7.95 7.00 4.29
N TRP A 58 7.06 8.00 4.35
CA TRP A 58 6.05 8.20 3.32
C TRP A 58 6.63 8.68 1.98
N GLN A 59 7.74 9.42 2.00
CA GLN A 59 8.47 9.77 0.77
C GLN A 59 9.06 8.52 0.11
N GLN A 60 9.75 7.67 0.89
CA GLN A 60 10.31 6.40 0.40
C GLN A 60 9.23 5.47 -0.15
N TYR A 61 8.07 5.40 0.50
CA TYR A 61 6.93 4.63 0.02
C TYR A 61 6.40 5.14 -1.33
N VAL A 62 6.22 6.47 -1.48
CA VAL A 62 5.78 7.02 -2.78
C VAL A 62 6.81 6.75 -3.88
N ASP A 63 8.09 6.84 -3.54
CA ASP A 63 9.17 6.60 -4.50
C ASP A 63 9.21 5.12 -4.91
N SER A 64 8.96 4.18 -3.99
CA SER A 64 8.88 2.74 -4.31
C SER A 64 7.66 2.39 -5.17
N LEU A 65 6.55 3.10 -4.99
CA LEU A 65 5.36 2.96 -5.85
C LEU A 65 5.56 3.54 -7.25
N ARG A 66 6.48 4.49 -7.43
CA ARG A 66 6.74 5.15 -8.72
C ARG A 66 7.77 4.40 -9.56
N GLY A 67 8.55 3.51 -8.97
CA GLY A 67 9.37 2.57 -9.74
C GLY A 67 8.51 1.61 -10.57
N ASP A 68 9.13 0.92 -11.53
CA ASP A 68 8.52 -0.16 -12.34
C ASP A 68 7.88 -1.29 -11.49
N THR A 69 8.05 -1.22 -10.17
CA THR A 69 7.50 -2.13 -9.18
C THR A 69 6.00 -2.34 -9.28
N ILE A 70 5.15 -1.35 -9.60
CA ILE A 70 3.70 -1.63 -9.69
C ILE A 70 3.38 -2.56 -10.87
N ALA A 71 4.12 -2.45 -11.97
CA ALA A 71 3.99 -3.41 -13.07
C ALA A 71 4.59 -4.78 -12.72
N SER A 72 5.55 -4.84 -11.79
CA SER A 72 6.19 -6.09 -11.32
C SER A 72 5.54 -6.74 -10.09
N VAL A 73 4.63 -6.05 -9.39
CA VAL A 73 3.93 -6.55 -8.19
C VAL A 73 2.78 -7.51 -8.55
N SER A 74 2.42 -7.57 -9.83
CA SER A 74 1.47 -8.54 -10.38
C SER A 74 2.19 -9.45 -11.37
N GLY A 75 2.13 -10.76 -11.12
CA GLY A 75 2.77 -11.77 -11.95
C GLY A 75 2.74 -13.12 -11.26
N ASP A 76 3.16 -14.16 -11.97
CA ASP A 76 3.40 -15.46 -11.36
C ASP A 76 4.66 -15.40 -10.48
N LEU A 77 4.66 -16.17 -9.39
CA LEU A 77 5.86 -16.33 -8.57
C LEU A 77 6.88 -17.17 -9.36
N ASP A 78 8.14 -16.76 -9.32
CA ASP A 78 9.24 -17.57 -9.86
C ASP A 78 9.28 -18.94 -9.17
N GLU A 79 9.48 -20.00 -9.93
CA GLU A 79 9.49 -21.38 -9.41
C GLU A 79 10.52 -21.56 -8.30
N GLU A 80 11.69 -20.93 -8.42
CA GLU A 80 12.76 -20.95 -7.39
C GLU A 80 12.29 -20.35 -6.05
N VAL A 81 11.48 -19.29 -6.10
CA VAL A 81 10.91 -18.66 -4.89
C VAL A 81 9.91 -19.60 -4.23
N VAL A 82 9.05 -20.24 -5.04
CA VAL A 82 8.08 -21.23 -4.55
C VAL A 82 8.82 -22.43 -3.95
N GLU A 83 9.91 -22.86 -4.57
CA GLU A 83 10.76 -23.96 -4.10
C GLU A 83 11.42 -23.67 -2.74
N ALA A 84 11.87 -22.43 -2.53
CA ALA A 84 12.50 -21.98 -1.30
C ALA A 84 11.53 -21.84 -0.10
N LEU A 85 10.22 -21.88 -0.32
CA LEU A 85 9.23 -21.78 0.77
C LEU A 85 9.21 -23.03 1.64
N SER A 86 9.13 -22.81 2.96
CA SER A 86 8.88 -23.87 3.92
C SER A 86 7.48 -24.50 3.72
N PRO A 87 7.25 -25.73 4.24
CA PRO A 87 5.93 -26.37 4.15
C PRO A 87 4.78 -25.50 4.66
N ASP A 88 5.01 -24.80 5.79
CA ASP A 88 4.01 -23.89 6.38
C ASP A 88 3.76 -22.65 5.51
N GLN A 89 4.83 -22.09 4.94
CA GLN A 89 4.71 -20.93 4.04
C GLN A 89 3.95 -21.28 2.77
N ARG A 90 4.14 -22.49 2.22
CA ARG A 90 3.38 -22.98 1.06
C ARG A 90 1.90 -23.18 1.38
N GLN A 91 1.59 -23.73 2.56
CA GLN A 91 0.20 -23.86 3.01
C GLN A 91 -0.47 -22.48 3.11
N GLN A 92 0.24 -21.49 3.67
CA GLN A 92 -0.27 -20.13 3.80
C GLN A 92 -0.45 -19.46 2.43
N LEU A 93 0.46 -19.68 1.49
CA LEU A 93 0.36 -19.19 0.12
C LEU A 93 -0.89 -19.74 -0.59
N GLU A 94 -1.15 -21.04 -0.49
CA GLU A 94 -2.35 -21.66 -1.08
C GLU A 94 -3.64 -21.15 -0.43
N ARG A 95 -3.64 -20.94 0.89
CA ARG A 95 -4.76 -20.32 1.60
C ARG A 95 -5.03 -18.91 1.05
N LEU A 96 -3.99 -18.08 0.95
CA LEU A 96 -4.09 -16.72 0.45
C LEU A 96 -4.62 -16.68 -0.99
N LYS A 97 -4.12 -17.57 -1.86
CA LYS A 97 -4.61 -17.75 -3.24
C LYS A 97 -6.10 -18.11 -3.25
N GLY A 98 -6.53 -19.04 -2.40
CA GLY A 98 -7.94 -19.42 -2.27
C GLY A 98 -8.84 -18.26 -1.83
N GLU A 99 -8.39 -17.48 -0.84
CA GLU A 99 -9.12 -16.30 -0.33
C GLU A 99 -9.20 -15.18 -1.40
N ALA A 100 -8.11 -14.90 -2.11
CA ALA A 100 -8.08 -13.91 -3.19
C ALA A 100 -9.00 -14.29 -4.38
N LEU A 101 -9.03 -15.58 -4.75
CA LEU A 101 -9.92 -16.08 -5.80
C LEU A 101 -11.40 -15.97 -5.41
N ARG A 102 -11.73 -16.20 -4.14
CA ARG A 102 -13.08 -16.02 -3.59
C ARG A 102 -13.49 -14.55 -3.65
N PHE A 103 -12.63 -13.65 -3.17
CA PHE A 103 -12.88 -12.21 -3.22
C PHE A 103 -13.15 -11.70 -4.65
N ARG A 104 -12.41 -12.20 -5.65
CA ARG A 104 -12.68 -11.87 -7.07
C ARG A 104 -14.06 -12.35 -7.53
N LYS A 105 -14.49 -13.54 -7.10
CA LYS A 105 -15.80 -14.09 -7.46
C LYS A 105 -16.94 -13.29 -6.82
N ASP A 106 -16.78 -12.92 -5.56
CA ASP A 106 -17.80 -12.18 -4.80
C ASP A 106 -17.93 -10.73 -5.29
N GLY A 107 -16.81 -10.08 -5.62
CA GLY A 107 -16.81 -8.73 -6.23
C GLY A 107 -17.31 -8.65 -7.68
N ALA A 108 -17.35 -9.78 -8.41
CA ALA A 108 -17.93 -9.84 -9.75
C ALA A 108 -19.45 -10.07 -9.74
N GLY A 109 -20.02 -10.50 -8.62
CA GLY A 109 -21.44 -10.82 -8.46
C GLY A 109 -22.35 -9.64 -8.11
N GLU A 110 -21.80 -8.45 -7.82
CA GLU A 110 -22.58 -7.23 -7.52
C GLU A 110 -22.78 -6.32 -8.73
N SER A 111 -22.33 -6.74 -9.91
CA SER A 111 -22.49 -6.04 -11.18
C SER A 111 -23.35 -6.85 -12.15
N GLU A 112 -24.60 -7.11 -11.76
CA GLU A 112 -25.66 -7.55 -12.68
C GLU A 112 -26.98 -6.83 -12.33
#